data_AF-A0A842VQX7-F1
#
_entry.id   AF-A0A842VQX7-F1
#
_cell.length_a   1.000
_cell.length_b   1.000
_cell.length_c   1.000
_cell.angle_alpha   90.00
_cell.angle_beta   90.00
_cell.angle_gamma   90.00
#
_symmetry.space_group_name_H-M   'P 1'
#
loop_
_entity.id
_entity.type
_entity.pdbx_description
1 polymer ?
#
loop_
_entity_poly.entity_id
_entity_poly.type
_entity_poly.pdbx_seq_one_letter_code
_entity_poly.pdbx_strand_id
1 'polypeptide(L)'
;MKKIIIITILCAIFFQTNIYSQTIRFDKYFLDKTMRLDFYHTGLKDQENISLDVVYEEPASLVHERQLWAGSKVNLVDTLNFGKYMVKVFNLSTNQLIYSRGFSSLFGEWQTTDEAANGIYRTFHESVLFPYPKNKVQVVIAARDKKNVFRNVFSTVIDPESRFVNRERHVADLKINRVRDNGDPAKKVDIVILGDGYTPDDMKQFRNEVQHFVDLLFDEQPFKDRAKDFNVWAIEVPSL
;
A
#
# COMPACT_ATOMS: atom_id res chain seq x y z
N MET A 1 -50.25 39.26 34.43
CA MET A 1 -49.35 40.27 35.02
C MET A 1 -48.46 39.53 36.02
N LYS A 2 -47.13 39.44 35.99
CA LYS A 2 -45.99 40.09 35.33
C LYS A 2 -44.94 38.96 35.15
N LYS A 3 -44.42 38.72 33.94
CA LYS A 3 -43.11 39.18 33.44
C LYS A 3 -41.91 38.84 34.38
N ILE A 4 -41.05 37.96 33.86
CA ILE A 4 -39.57 38.09 33.78
C ILE A 4 -38.82 38.02 35.12
N ILE A 5 -37.99 36.98 35.30
CA ILE A 5 -36.54 37.09 35.51
C ILE A 5 -35.90 35.79 34.96
N ILE A 6 -35.20 35.98 33.85
CA ILE A 6 -34.22 35.08 33.24
C ILE A 6 -32.91 35.36 33.97
N ILE A 7 -32.29 34.38 34.64
CA ILE A 7 -30.83 34.33 34.90
C ILE A 7 -30.42 32.84 34.89
N THR A 8 -29.95 32.41 33.72
CA THR A 8 -28.68 31.68 33.53
C THR A 8 -28.41 30.40 34.34
N ILE A 9 -28.99 29.27 33.95
CA ILE A 9 -28.34 27.94 34.07
C ILE A 9 -28.60 27.16 32.78
N LEU A 10 -28.07 27.69 31.67
CA LEU A 10 -27.77 26.87 30.50
C LEU A 10 -26.30 26.49 30.65
N CYS A 11 -26.02 25.51 31.50
CA CYS A 11 -24.71 24.85 31.53
C CYS A 11 -24.59 24.12 30.19
N ALA A 12 -24.02 24.83 29.22
CA ALA A 12 -23.49 24.25 28.01
C ALA A 12 -22.47 23.20 28.44
N ILE A 13 -22.89 21.95 28.50
CA ILE A 13 -21.99 20.81 28.43
C ILE A 13 -21.45 20.82 27.01
N PHE A 14 -20.50 21.72 26.75
CA PHE A 14 -19.49 21.50 25.74
C PHE A 14 -18.74 20.25 26.21
N PHE A 15 -19.22 19.08 25.79
CA PHE A 15 -18.35 17.94 25.62
C PHE A 15 -17.31 18.40 24.61
N GLN A 16 -16.19 18.93 25.12
CA GLN A 16 -14.95 18.97 24.38
C GLN A 16 -14.61 17.50 24.13
N THR A 17 -15.12 16.95 23.03
CA THR A 17 -14.50 15.80 22.40
C THR A 17 -13.15 16.31 21.96
N ASN A 18 -12.16 16.20 22.86
CA ASN A 18 -10.78 16.17 22.47
C ASN A 18 -10.63 14.93 21.60
N ILE A 19 -10.95 15.07 20.31
CA ILE A 19 -10.44 14.19 19.27
C ILE A 19 -8.95 14.50 19.28
N TYR A 20 -8.23 13.90 20.22
CA TYR A 20 -6.82 13.67 20.04
C TYR A 20 -6.75 12.86 18.75
N SER A 21 -6.38 13.52 17.66
CA SER A 21 -5.80 12.83 16.52
C SER A 21 -4.59 12.11 17.09
N GLN A 22 -4.79 10.89 17.57
CA GLN A 22 -3.69 10.08 18.06
C GLN A 22 -2.84 9.81 16.85
N THR A 23 -1.71 10.50 16.77
CA THR A 23 -0.67 10.17 15.80
C THR A 23 -0.31 8.71 16.05
N ILE A 24 -0.68 7.85 15.10
CA ILE A 24 -0.31 6.44 15.15
C ILE A 24 1.21 6.38 15.12
N ARG A 25 1.83 5.84 16.17
CA ARG A 25 3.29 5.69 16.22
C ARG A 25 3.67 4.34 15.65
N PHE A 26 4.57 4.33 14.66
CA PHE A 26 5.02 3.11 13.99
C PHE A 26 5.52 2.05 14.96
N ASP A 27 6.44 2.43 15.84
CA ASP A 27 7.09 1.56 16.83
C ASP A 27 6.12 0.94 17.83
N LYS A 28 4.94 1.54 18.04
CA LYS A 28 3.91 0.99 18.92
C LYS A 28 3.24 -0.24 18.30
N TYR A 29 2.99 -0.23 17.00
CA TYR A 29 2.16 -1.24 16.34
C TYR A 29 2.92 -2.16 15.39
N PHE A 30 4.06 -1.73 14.86
CA PHE A 30 4.73 -2.38 13.75
C PHE A 30 6.21 -2.66 14.04
N LEU A 31 6.72 -3.69 13.37
CA LEU A 31 8.15 -3.97 13.23
C LEU A 31 8.64 -3.35 11.92
N ASP A 32 9.95 -3.07 11.82
CA ASP A 32 10.58 -2.62 10.58
C ASP A 32 10.77 -3.78 9.60
N LYS A 33 9.64 -4.35 9.16
CA LYS A 33 9.49 -5.45 8.22
C LYS A 33 8.24 -5.19 7.38
N THR A 34 8.09 -5.91 6.27
CA THR A 34 6.92 -5.79 5.40
C THR A 34 6.08 -7.05 5.48
N MET A 35 4.78 -6.88 5.64
CA MET A 35 3.78 -7.93 5.42
C MET A 35 3.16 -7.72 4.04
N ARG A 36 3.14 -8.78 3.24
CA ARG A 36 2.43 -8.81 1.95
C ARG A 36 1.19 -9.69 2.08
N LEU A 37 0.08 -9.19 1.55
CA LEU A 37 -1.16 -9.93 1.41
C LEU A 37 -1.45 -10.10 -0.08
N ASP A 38 -1.38 -11.34 -0.54
CA ASP A 38 -1.78 -11.73 -1.88
C ASP A 38 -3.23 -12.23 -1.86
N PHE A 39 -4.01 -11.84 -2.86
CA PHE A 39 -5.41 -12.21 -2.98
C PHE A 39 -5.85 -12.30 -4.44
N TYR A 40 -6.93 -13.04 -4.66
CA TYR A 40 -7.62 -13.10 -5.94
C TYR A 40 -8.82 -12.16 -5.93
N HIS A 41 -8.91 -11.33 -6.96
CA HIS A 41 -10.03 -10.44 -7.22
C HIS A 41 -10.84 -10.99 -8.40
N THR A 42 -12.05 -11.49 -8.12
CA THR A 42 -12.89 -12.19 -9.09
C THR A 42 -14.22 -11.49 -9.27
N GLY A 43 -14.71 -11.39 -10.50
CA GLY A 43 -16.05 -10.85 -10.71
C GLY A 43 -16.39 -10.53 -12.16
N LEU A 44 -17.34 -9.60 -12.28
CA LEU A 44 -17.97 -9.08 -13.49
C LEU A 44 -18.00 -7.55 -13.42
N LYS A 45 -18.68 -6.90 -14.37
CA LYS A 45 -18.87 -5.43 -14.38
C LYS A 45 -19.37 -4.86 -13.04
N ASP A 46 -20.42 -5.44 -12.48
CA ASP A 46 -21.13 -4.91 -11.28
C ASP A 46 -21.02 -5.84 -10.06
N GLN A 47 -20.13 -6.84 -10.11
CA GLN A 47 -19.92 -7.79 -9.02
C GLN A 47 -18.44 -7.98 -8.79
N GLU A 48 -18.04 -8.02 -7.53
CA GLU A 48 -16.67 -8.30 -7.12
C GLU A 48 -16.69 -9.18 -5.87
N ASN A 49 -15.72 -10.08 -5.79
CA ASN A 49 -15.43 -10.89 -4.63
C ASN A 49 -13.92 -11.06 -4.51
N ILE A 50 -13.42 -11.03 -3.28
CA ILE A 50 -12.00 -11.22 -2.99
C ILE A 50 -11.84 -12.47 -2.14
N SER A 51 -10.88 -13.31 -2.51
CA SER A 51 -10.43 -14.44 -1.69
C SER A 51 -8.96 -14.31 -1.34
N LEU A 52 -8.63 -14.63 -0.09
CA LEU A 52 -7.24 -14.72 0.36
C LEU A 52 -6.49 -15.78 -0.43
N ASP A 53 -5.30 -15.44 -0.91
CA ASP A 53 -4.34 -16.40 -1.44
C ASP A 53 -3.31 -16.74 -0.35
N VAL A 54 -2.33 -15.86 -0.12
CA VAL A 54 -1.25 -16.09 0.85
C VAL A 54 -0.87 -14.80 1.59
N VAL A 55 -0.42 -14.95 2.84
CA VAL A 55 0.21 -13.88 3.62
C VAL A 55 1.70 -14.15 3.73
N TYR A 56 2.54 -13.17 3.38
CA TYR A 56 3.99 -13.28 3.47
C TYR A 56 4.57 -12.33 4.51
N GLU A 57 5.63 -12.78 5.16
CA GLU A 57 6.68 -11.90 5.66
C GLU A 57 7.70 -11.72 4.53
N GLU A 58 7.82 -10.49 4.01
CA GLU A 58 8.83 -10.23 2.98
C GLU A 58 10.24 -10.53 3.51
N PRO A 59 11.12 -11.14 2.70
CA PRO A 59 12.47 -11.47 3.12
C PRO A 59 13.31 -10.20 3.31
N ALA A 60 14.56 -10.39 3.72
CA ALA A 60 15.51 -9.29 3.76
C ALA A 60 15.64 -8.64 2.38
N SER A 61 15.74 -7.31 2.36
CA SER A 61 16.02 -6.56 1.12
C SER A 61 17.32 -7.07 0.51
N LEU A 62 17.30 -7.29 -0.80
CA LEU A 62 18.48 -7.69 -1.58
C LEU A 62 19.65 -6.70 -1.45
N VAL A 63 19.38 -5.45 -1.06
CA VAL A 63 20.39 -4.39 -0.93
C VAL A 63 20.85 -4.18 0.51
N HIS A 64 19.96 -4.33 1.48
CA HIS A 64 20.22 -3.89 2.87
C HIS A 64 20.55 -5.04 3.83
N GLU A 65 20.59 -6.29 3.35
CA GLU A 65 20.85 -7.52 4.14
C GLU A 65 19.93 -7.72 5.37
N ARG A 66 18.91 -6.88 5.51
CA ARG A 66 17.90 -6.90 6.58
C ARG A 66 16.51 -6.72 6.02
N GLN A 67 15.52 -7.20 6.75
CA GLN A 67 14.13 -6.83 6.50
C GLN A 67 13.94 -5.34 6.82
N LEU A 68 13.09 -4.69 6.04
CA LEU A 68 12.71 -3.30 6.25
C LEU A 68 11.31 -3.04 5.71
N TRP A 69 10.64 -2.05 6.31
CA TRP A 69 9.49 -1.39 5.71
C TRP A 69 9.99 -0.18 4.91
N ALA A 70 9.83 -0.23 3.58
CA ALA A 70 10.26 0.83 2.68
C ALA A 70 9.27 2.01 2.61
N GLY A 71 8.04 1.84 3.10
CA GLY A 71 7.06 2.94 3.12
C GLY A 71 7.25 3.91 4.29
N SER A 72 6.35 4.87 4.39
CA SER A 72 6.39 5.88 5.45
C SER A 72 6.21 5.26 6.85
N LYS A 73 7.02 5.71 7.80
CA LYS A 73 6.88 5.42 9.24
C LYS A 73 6.13 6.52 10.00
N VAL A 74 5.69 7.57 9.30
CA VAL A 74 5.03 8.76 9.88
C VAL A 74 3.59 8.87 9.39
N ASN A 75 3.38 8.86 8.07
CA ASN A 75 2.06 8.97 7.45
C ASN A 75 1.46 7.57 7.27
N LEU A 76 1.09 6.93 8.38
CA LEU A 76 0.59 5.55 8.40
C LEU A 76 -0.87 5.44 7.96
N VAL A 77 -1.68 6.46 8.23
CA VAL A 77 -3.06 6.54 7.79
C VAL A 77 -3.12 7.51 6.61
N ASP A 78 -3.46 6.97 5.44
CA ASP A 78 -3.62 7.73 4.21
C ASP A 78 -4.80 8.73 4.32
N THR A 79 -4.48 10.02 4.19
CA THR A 79 -5.44 11.13 4.15
C THR A 79 -5.67 11.69 2.75
N LEU A 80 -4.91 11.23 1.74
CA LEU A 80 -5.05 11.66 0.36
C LEU A 80 -6.36 11.13 -0.24
N ASN A 81 -6.83 9.98 0.25
CA ASN A 81 -8.13 9.42 -0.14
C ASN A 81 -8.21 9.25 -1.67
N PHE A 82 -7.13 8.75 -2.29
CA PHE A 82 -7.07 8.44 -3.71
C PHE A 82 -7.25 6.93 -3.97
N GLY A 83 -7.47 6.58 -5.24
CA GLY A 83 -7.67 5.20 -5.66
C GLY A 83 -9.12 4.72 -5.63
N LYS A 84 -9.40 3.68 -6.42
CA LYS A 84 -10.68 2.96 -6.42
C LYS A 84 -10.84 2.08 -5.16
N TYR A 85 -9.72 1.57 -4.66
CA TYR A 85 -9.64 0.69 -3.50
C TYR A 85 -8.78 1.28 -2.39
N MET A 86 -8.89 0.72 -1.19
CA MET A 86 -8.07 1.08 -0.05
C MET A 86 -7.84 -0.14 0.84
N VAL A 87 -6.58 -0.43 1.15
CA VAL A 87 -6.24 -1.35 2.23
C VAL A 87 -6.30 -0.61 3.56
N LYS A 88 -6.91 -1.23 4.57
CA LYS A 88 -7.00 -0.74 5.95
C LYS A 88 -6.58 -1.84 6.90
N VAL A 89 -5.75 -1.50 7.88
CA VAL A 89 -5.26 -2.42 8.89
C VAL A 89 -5.69 -1.91 10.25
N PHE A 90 -6.48 -2.71 10.96
CA PHE A 90 -6.97 -2.39 12.29
C PHE A 90 -6.29 -3.29 13.32
N ASN A 91 -5.87 -2.70 14.46
CA ASN A 91 -5.47 -3.49 15.61
C ASN A 91 -6.68 -4.28 16.13
N LEU A 92 -6.59 -5.60 16.19
CA LEU A 92 -7.76 -6.45 16.43
C LEU A 92 -8.38 -6.25 17.82
N SER A 93 -7.55 -6.03 18.86
CA SER A 93 -8.04 -5.92 20.24
C SER A 93 -8.68 -4.56 20.54
N THR A 94 -8.27 -3.50 19.85
CA THR A 94 -8.76 -2.13 20.09
C THR A 94 -9.68 -1.60 19.00
N ASN A 95 -9.78 -2.30 17.86
CA ASN A 95 -10.47 -1.84 16.65
C ASN A 95 -9.95 -0.49 16.12
N GLN A 96 -8.73 -0.11 16.47
CA GLN A 96 -8.11 1.14 16.03
C GLN A 96 -7.50 0.97 14.63
N LEU A 97 -7.80 1.89 13.71
CA LEU A 97 -7.11 1.98 12.42
C LEU A 97 -5.66 2.38 12.67
N ILE A 98 -4.72 1.53 12.24
CA ILE A 98 -3.28 1.72 12.47
C ILE A 98 -2.48 1.86 11.17
N TYR A 99 -3.05 1.49 10.03
CA TYR A 99 -2.48 1.77 8.71
C TYR A 99 -3.56 1.81 7.64
N SER A 100 -3.42 2.66 6.63
CA SER A 100 -4.22 2.61 5.40
C SER A 100 -3.45 3.13 4.20
N ARG A 101 -3.80 2.63 3.01
CA ARG A 101 -3.25 3.12 1.74
C ARG A 101 -4.25 2.94 0.61
N GLY A 102 -4.51 4.00 -0.15
CA GLY A 102 -5.31 3.95 -1.37
C GLY A 102 -4.56 3.31 -2.53
N PHE A 103 -5.27 2.60 -3.40
CA PHE A 103 -4.72 2.00 -4.63
C PHE A 103 -5.80 1.87 -5.72
N SER A 104 -5.36 1.63 -6.94
CA SER A 104 -6.20 1.18 -8.06
C SER A 104 -5.69 -0.18 -8.53
N SER A 105 -6.54 -0.96 -9.19
CA SER A 105 -6.17 -2.30 -9.64
C SER A 105 -6.61 -2.55 -11.08
N LEU A 106 -5.93 -3.48 -11.74
CA LEU A 106 -6.25 -3.89 -13.10
C LEU A 106 -7.66 -4.51 -13.20
N PHE A 107 -8.10 -5.26 -12.19
CA PHE A 107 -9.50 -5.71 -12.12
C PHE A 107 -10.45 -4.51 -12.14
N GLY A 108 -10.14 -3.47 -11.38
CA GLY A 108 -10.93 -2.25 -11.31
C GLY A 108 -11.10 -1.53 -12.65
N GLU A 109 -10.07 -1.57 -13.51
CA GLU A 109 -10.09 -1.08 -14.88
C GLU A 109 -10.81 -2.06 -15.82
N TRP A 110 -10.52 -3.36 -15.72
CA TRP A 110 -11.17 -4.40 -16.53
C TRP A 110 -12.69 -4.38 -16.40
N GLN A 111 -13.23 -4.06 -15.22
CA GLN A 111 -14.68 -3.92 -15.01
C GLN A 111 -15.34 -2.84 -15.89
N THR A 112 -14.58 -1.91 -16.46
CA THR A 112 -15.12 -0.90 -17.38
C THR A 112 -15.20 -1.36 -18.82
N THR A 113 -14.73 -2.57 -19.15
CA THR A 113 -14.71 -3.13 -20.50
C THR A 113 -16.04 -3.77 -20.90
N ASP A 114 -16.24 -3.97 -22.20
CA ASP A 114 -17.37 -4.73 -22.75
C ASP A 114 -17.30 -6.22 -22.40
N GLU A 115 -16.10 -6.77 -22.22
CA GLU A 115 -15.92 -8.17 -21.79
C GLU A 115 -16.61 -8.41 -20.44
N ALA A 116 -16.36 -7.52 -19.47
CA ALA A 116 -17.00 -7.56 -18.17
C ALA A 116 -18.52 -7.31 -18.27
N ALA A 117 -18.97 -6.46 -19.20
CA ALA A 117 -20.38 -6.17 -19.44
C ALA A 117 -21.13 -7.36 -20.06
N ASN A 118 -20.43 -8.20 -20.83
CA ASN A 118 -20.97 -9.41 -21.46
C ASN A 118 -21.09 -10.61 -20.48
N GLY A 119 -20.90 -10.39 -19.18
CA GLY A 119 -21.09 -11.42 -18.17
C GLY A 119 -19.96 -12.44 -18.09
N ILE A 120 -18.77 -12.11 -18.60
CA ILE A 120 -17.59 -13.00 -18.56
C ILE A 120 -16.85 -12.79 -17.25
N TYR A 121 -16.74 -13.85 -16.44
CA TYR A 121 -15.95 -13.82 -15.21
C TYR A 121 -14.45 -13.78 -15.51
N ARG A 122 -13.74 -12.91 -14.80
CA ARG A 122 -12.27 -12.93 -14.73
C ARG A 122 -11.81 -12.87 -13.29
N THR A 123 -10.58 -13.34 -13.09
CA THR A 123 -9.86 -13.34 -11.82
C THR A 123 -8.50 -12.73 -12.03
N PHE A 124 -8.13 -11.79 -11.17
CA PHE A 124 -6.83 -11.14 -11.15
C PHE A 124 -6.14 -11.44 -9.83
N HIS A 125 -4.83 -11.67 -9.88
CA HIS A 125 -4.01 -11.79 -8.68
C HIS A 125 -3.48 -10.41 -8.31
N GLU A 126 -3.65 -10.02 -7.05
CA GLU A 126 -3.29 -8.70 -6.55
C GLU A 126 -2.54 -8.82 -5.22
N SER A 127 -1.65 -7.86 -4.96
CA SER A 127 -0.84 -7.81 -3.75
C SER A 127 -0.94 -6.44 -3.09
N VAL A 128 -1.06 -6.41 -1.76
CA VAL A 128 -0.89 -5.18 -0.97
C VAL A 128 0.20 -5.35 0.08
N LEU A 129 0.99 -4.29 0.27
CA LEU A 129 2.08 -4.24 1.25
C LEU A 129 1.71 -3.29 2.39
N PHE A 130 2.03 -3.69 3.61
CA PHE A 130 1.89 -2.85 4.80
C PHE A 130 2.96 -3.19 5.86
N PRO A 131 3.23 -2.29 6.82
CA PRO A 131 4.18 -2.57 7.90
C PRO A 131 3.78 -3.82 8.69
N TYR A 132 4.76 -4.64 9.04
CA TYR A 132 4.51 -5.90 9.73
C TYR A 132 3.97 -5.67 11.15
N PRO A 133 2.75 -6.12 11.50
CA PRO A 133 2.15 -5.85 12.79
C PRO A 133 2.76 -6.69 13.91
N LYS A 134 2.84 -6.11 15.12
CA LYS A 134 3.29 -6.79 16.35
C LYS A 134 2.23 -7.71 16.97
N ASN A 135 0.96 -7.45 16.66
CA ASN A 135 -0.19 -8.15 17.24
C ASN A 135 -1.17 -8.53 16.13
N LYS A 136 -2.17 -9.35 16.45
CA LYS A 136 -3.27 -9.68 15.52
C LYS A 136 -3.92 -8.42 14.96
N VAL A 137 -4.19 -8.44 13.66
CA VAL A 137 -4.84 -7.34 12.95
C VAL A 137 -6.01 -7.84 12.13
N GLN A 138 -7.01 -6.98 11.94
CA GLN A 138 -8.00 -7.14 10.90
C GLN A 138 -7.53 -6.34 9.68
N VAL A 139 -7.36 -7.01 8.54
CA VAL A 139 -7.06 -6.37 7.26
C VAL A 139 -8.35 -6.32 6.44
N VAL A 140 -8.64 -5.14 5.90
CA VAL A 140 -9.84 -4.85 5.11
C VAL A 140 -9.41 -4.28 3.78
N ILE A 141 -9.99 -4.78 2.69
CA ILE A 141 -10.01 -4.07 1.40
C ILE A 141 -11.37 -3.40 1.26
N ALA A 142 -11.35 -2.11 0.98
CA ALA A 142 -12.55 -1.32 0.72
C ALA A 142 -12.55 -0.80 -0.71
N ALA A 143 -13.71 -0.79 -1.37
CA ALA A 143 -13.92 -0.26 -2.71
C ALA A 143 -14.83 0.97 -2.66
N ARG A 144 -14.69 1.89 -3.62
CA ARG A 144 -15.62 3.03 -3.73
C ARG A 144 -16.96 2.60 -4.30
N ASP A 145 -18.04 2.98 -3.61
CA ASP A 145 -19.38 2.90 -4.18
C ASP A 145 -19.63 4.03 -5.20
N LYS A 146 -20.82 4.03 -5.83
CA LYS A 146 -21.24 5.05 -6.81
C LYS A 146 -21.28 6.48 -6.25
N LYS A 147 -21.22 6.65 -4.92
CA LYS A 147 -21.14 7.95 -4.23
C LYS A 147 -19.70 8.31 -3.85
N ASN A 148 -18.71 7.58 -4.37
CA ASN A 148 -17.29 7.68 -4.02
C ASN A 148 -17.00 7.43 -2.55
N VAL A 149 -17.84 6.67 -1.83
CA VAL A 149 -17.61 6.31 -0.43
C VAL A 149 -17.01 4.91 -0.35
N PHE A 150 -15.94 4.75 0.44
CA PHE A 150 -15.34 3.44 0.67
C PHE A 150 -16.28 2.51 1.46
N ARG A 151 -16.59 1.36 0.88
CA ARG A 151 -17.32 0.23 1.48
C ARG A 151 -16.40 -0.97 1.57
N ASN A 152 -16.44 -1.68 2.69
CA ASN A 152 -15.63 -2.89 2.86
C ASN A 152 -16.15 -3.96 1.90
N VAL A 153 -15.26 -4.51 1.09
CA VAL A 153 -15.55 -5.61 0.14
C VAL A 153 -14.85 -6.90 0.54
N PHE A 154 -13.84 -6.82 1.40
CA PHE A 154 -13.13 -7.97 1.96
C PHE A 154 -12.64 -7.68 3.37
N SER A 155 -12.56 -8.72 4.19
CA SER A 155 -11.94 -8.66 5.50
C SER A 155 -11.33 -10.02 5.86
N THR A 156 -10.15 -9.99 6.48
CA THR A 156 -9.54 -11.16 7.10
C THR A 156 -8.83 -10.79 8.39
N VAL A 157 -8.69 -11.74 9.31
CA VAL A 157 -7.87 -11.58 10.52
C VAL A 157 -6.53 -12.27 10.30
N ILE A 158 -5.45 -11.53 10.50
CA ILE A 158 -4.09 -12.03 10.38
C ILE A 158 -3.46 -12.07 11.76
N ASP A 159 -2.95 -13.24 12.12
CA ASP A 159 -2.08 -13.44 13.26
C ASP A 159 -0.63 -13.45 12.78
N PRO A 160 0.20 -12.44 13.10
CA PRO A 160 1.58 -12.36 12.62
C PRO A 160 2.46 -13.51 13.11
N GLU A 161 2.08 -14.21 14.19
CA GLU A 161 2.80 -15.38 14.69
C GLU A 161 2.29 -16.70 14.10
N SER A 162 1.27 -16.65 13.23
CA SER A 162 0.72 -17.84 12.59
C SER A 162 1.77 -18.58 11.76
N ARG A 163 1.70 -19.91 11.82
CA ARG A 163 2.47 -20.81 10.95
C ARG A 163 2.07 -20.72 9.47
N PHE A 164 0.90 -20.13 9.18
CA PHE A 164 0.41 -19.92 7.81
C PHE A 164 0.95 -18.64 7.17
N VAL A 165 1.67 -17.80 7.91
CA VAL A 165 2.46 -16.71 7.30
C VAL A 165 3.67 -17.35 6.63
N ASN A 166 3.76 -17.22 5.31
CA ASN A 166 4.88 -17.69 4.53
C ASN A 166 6.12 -16.83 4.83
N ARG A 167 7.23 -17.47 5.19
CA ARG A 167 8.52 -16.84 5.51
C ARG A 167 9.67 -17.43 4.67
N GLU A 168 9.33 -18.17 3.62
CA GLU A 168 10.31 -18.74 2.72
C GLU A 168 11.10 -17.63 2.03
N ARG A 169 12.41 -17.85 1.92
CA ARG A 169 13.31 -16.93 1.24
C ARG A 169 13.48 -17.38 -0.20
N HIS A 170 12.78 -16.73 -1.12
CA HIS A 170 13.09 -16.82 -2.55
C HIS A 170 14.02 -15.68 -2.92
N VAL A 171 15.33 -15.87 -2.67
CA VAL A 171 16.34 -14.93 -3.16
C VAL A 171 16.76 -15.39 -4.54
N ALA A 172 16.20 -14.75 -5.56
CA ALA A 172 16.74 -14.87 -6.91
C ALA A 172 18.08 -14.10 -6.96
N ASP A 173 19.12 -14.71 -7.52
CA ASP A 173 20.42 -14.07 -7.74
C ASP A 173 20.30 -13.11 -8.94
N LEU A 174 19.62 -11.99 -8.71
CA LEU A 174 19.36 -10.96 -9.71
C LEU A 174 20.33 -9.81 -9.52
N LYS A 175 20.83 -9.29 -10.64
CA LYS A 175 21.71 -8.14 -10.61
C LYS A 175 20.91 -6.86 -10.39
N ILE A 176 21.28 -6.12 -9.35
CA ILE A 176 20.65 -4.86 -8.97
C ILE A 176 21.60 -3.71 -9.31
N ASN A 177 21.11 -2.78 -10.11
CA ASN A 177 21.80 -1.55 -10.44
C ASN A 177 21.25 -0.42 -9.57
N ARG A 178 22.16 0.27 -8.87
CA ARG A 178 21.82 1.48 -8.11
C ARG A 178 21.86 2.66 -9.06
N VAL A 179 20.69 3.11 -9.54
CA VAL A 179 20.62 4.21 -10.50
C VAL A 179 20.66 5.55 -9.76
N ARG A 180 19.93 5.65 -8.65
CA ARG A 180 19.98 6.79 -7.71
C ARG A 180 19.79 6.30 -6.28
N ASP A 181 20.70 6.68 -5.39
CA ASP A 181 20.66 6.34 -3.96
C ASP A 181 20.81 7.62 -3.15
N ASN A 182 19.68 8.15 -2.67
CA ASN A 182 19.62 9.41 -1.94
C ASN A 182 19.41 9.20 -0.42
N GLY A 183 19.46 7.95 0.07
CA GLY A 183 19.45 7.61 1.49
C GLY A 183 18.37 6.60 1.89
N ASP A 184 18.03 6.59 3.19
CA ASP A 184 17.14 5.59 3.80
C ASP A 184 15.78 5.52 3.09
N PRO A 185 15.36 4.34 2.59
CA PRO A 185 14.08 4.17 1.89
C PRO A 185 12.87 4.61 2.73
N ALA A 186 12.91 4.47 4.05
CA ALA A 186 11.82 4.95 4.92
C ALA A 186 11.65 6.49 4.92
N LYS A 187 12.59 7.23 4.32
CA LYS A 187 12.60 8.69 4.16
C LYS A 187 12.60 9.14 2.70
N LYS A 188 12.48 8.20 1.76
CA LYS A 188 12.53 8.44 0.32
C LYS A 188 11.34 7.78 -0.36
N VAL A 189 11.15 8.11 -1.63
CA VAL A 189 10.26 7.36 -2.52
C VAL A 189 11.14 6.37 -3.29
N ASP A 190 10.98 5.08 -3.00
CA ASP A 190 11.72 4.03 -3.69
C ASP A 190 11.00 3.58 -4.95
N ILE A 191 11.66 3.75 -6.09
CA ILE A 191 11.22 3.28 -7.40
C ILE A 191 12.10 2.10 -7.79
N VAL A 192 11.45 1.01 -8.19
CA VAL A 192 12.11 -0.17 -8.75
C VAL A 192 11.67 -0.33 -10.20
N ILE A 193 12.64 -0.40 -11.11
CA ILE A 193 12.42 -0.67 -12.53
C ILE A 193 12.87 -2.11 -12.80
N LEU A 194 11.96 -2.93 -13.33
CA LEU A 194 12.21 -4.33 -13.65
C LEU A 194 12.42 -4.46 -15.16
N GLY A 195 13.39 -5.28 -15.57
CA GLY A 195 13.48 -5.72 -16.97
C GLY A 195 12.31 -6.63 -17.32
N ASP A 196 11.70 -6.41 -18.47
CA ASP A 196 10.65 -7.29 -19.02
C ASP A 196 10.86 -7.41 -20.53
N GLY A 197 11.00 -8.64 -21.03
CA GLY A 197 11.26 -8.91 -22.44
C GLY A 197 12.71 -8.73 -22.91
N TYR A 198 13.67 -8.52 -22.00
CA TYR A 198 15.09 -8.41 -22.34
C TYR A 198 15.81 -9.75 -22.16
N THR A 199 16.49 -10.22 -23.19
CA THR A 199 17.35 -11.40 -23.09
C THR A 199 18.61 -11.10 -22.27
N PRO A 200 19.37 -12.12 -21.82
CA PRO A 200 20.66 -11.88 -21.15
C PRO A 200 21.63 -10.97 -21.92
N ASP A 201 21.61 -11.03 -23.27
CA ASP A 201 22.47 -10.21 -24.12
C ASP A 201 22.01 -8.75 -24.22
N ASP A 202 20.73 -8.49 -23.95
CA ASP A 202 20.12 -7.15 -24.01
C ASP A 202 20.33 -6.33 -22.73
N MET A 203 20.98 -6.88 -21.70
CA MET A 203 21.11 -6.20 -20.40
C MET A 203 21.84 -4.85 -20.47
N LYS A 204 22.71 -4.66 -21.48
CA LYS A 204 23.31 -3.34 -21.73
C LYS A 204 22.28 -2.34 -22.27
N GLN A 205 21.40 -2.77 -23.17
CA GLN A 205 20.30 -1.96 -23.68
C GLN A 205 19.33 -1.59 -22.55
N PHE A 206 18.90 -2.57 -21.75
CA PHE A 206 18.04 -2.33 -20.58
C PHE A 206 18.61 -1.24 -19.66
N ARG A 207 19.89 -1.32 -19.28
CA ARG A 207 20.53 -0.30 -18.42
C ARG A 207 20.53 1.09 -19.06
N ASN A 208 20.74 1.19 -20.38
CA ASN A 208 20.70 2.47 -21.08
C ASN A 208 19.28 3.06 -21.11
N GLU A 209 18.27 2.23 -21.33
CA GLU A 209 16.86 2.65 -21.36
C GLU A 209 16.37 3.07 -19.98
N VAL A 210 16.77 2.34 -18.94
CA VAL A 210 16.56 2.76 -17.54
C VAL A 210 17.16 4.13 -17.29
N GLN A 211 18.42 4.36 -17.68
CA GLN A 211 19.07 5.64 -17.47
C GLN A 211 18.34 6.76 -18.21
N HIS A 212 17.96 6.52 -19.47
CA HIS A 212 17.20 7.47 -20.27
C HIS A 212 15.84 7.83 -19.63
N PHE A 213 15.09 6.82 -19.19
CA PHE A 213 13.81 7.04 -18.49
C PHE A 213 13.98 7.86 -17.22
N VAL A 214 14.99 7.53 -16.40
CA VAL A 214 15.27 8.25 -15.16
C VAL A 214 15.65 9.70 -15.44
N ASP A 215 16.46 9.97 -16.46
CA ASP A 215 16.85 11.33 -16.83
C ASP A 215 15.64 12.14 -17.29
N LEU A 216 14.75 11.56 -18.11
CA LEU A 216 13.50 12.21 -18.51
C LEU A 216 12.58 12.49 -17.30
N LEU A 217 12.37 11.50 -16.43
CA LEU A 217 11.51 11.65 -15.26
C LEU A 217 11.94 12.82 -14.38
N PHE A 218 13.26 12.99 -14.19
CA PHE A 218 13.81 14.03 -13.32
C PHE A 218 14.19 15.33 -14.05
N ASP A 219 13.85 15.47 -15.34
CA ASP A 219 13.86 16.77 -16.02
C ASP A 219 12.49 17.47 -15.94
N GLU A 220 11.43 16.73 -15.60
CA GLU A 220 10.07 17.24 -15.47
C GLU A 220 9.75 17.76 -14.06
N GLN A 221 8.99 18.85 -13.98
CA GLN A 221 8.49 19.36 -12.69
C GLN A 221 7.25 18.57 -12.24
N PRO A 222 7.07 18.28 -10.94
CA PRO A 222 7.89 18.68 -9.80
C PRO A 222 9.04 17.70 -9.46
N PHE A 223 9.25 16.64 -10.25
CA PHE A 223 10.26 15.62 -9.96
C PHE A 223 11.68 16.18 -9.97
N LYS A 224 11.98 17.11 -10.89
CA LYS A 224 13.27 17.81 -10.99
C LYS A 224 13.69 18.45 -9.68
N ASP A 225 12.83 19.28 -9.10
CA ASP A 225 13.12 19.98 -7.83
C ASP A 225 13.15 19.03 -6.63
N ARG A 226 12.46 17.89 -6.74
CA ARG A 226 12.33 16.89 -5.69
C ARG A 226 13.24 15.67 -5.91
N ALA A 227 14.19 15.71 -6.85
CA ALA A 227 14.96 14.55 -7.26
C ALA A 227 15.70 13.85 -6.10
N LYS A 228 16.12 14.61 -5.09
CA LYS A 228 16.80 14.10 -3.88
C LYS A 228 15.87 13.31 -2.93
N ASP A 229 14.57 13.29 -3.17
CA ASP A 229 13.60 12.54 -2.37
C ASP A 229 13.36 11.12 -2.90
N PHE A 230 13.96 10.74 -4.03
CA PHE A 230 13.73 9.46 -4.66
C PHE A 230 14.97 8.58 -4.61
N ASN A 231 14.77 7.29 -4.37
CA ASN A 231 15.74 6.25 -4.69
C ASN A 231 15.27 5.54 -5.96
N VAL A 232 16.19 5.17 -6.84
CA VAL A 232 15.88 4.42 -8.06
C VAL A 232 16.81 3.22 -8.19
N TRP A 233 16.19 2.05 -8.29
CA TRP A 233 16.84 0.76 -8.45
C TRP A 233 16.40 0.14 -9.77
N ALA A 234 17.32 -0.51 -10.48
CA ALA A 234 16.99 -1.32 -11.64
C ALA A 234 17.35 -2.78 -11.36
N ILE A 235 16.43 -3.70 -11.58
CA ILE A 235 16.67 -5.14 -11.42
C ILE A 235 16.71 -5.77 -12.82
N GLU A 236 17.85 -6.37 -13.15
CA GLU A 236 18.03 -7.16 -14.35
C GLU A 236 17.28 -8.49 -14.16
N VAL A 237 16.10 -8.61 -14.80
CA VAL A 237 15.28 -9.82 -14.83
C VAL A 237 15.31 -10.37 -16.27
N PRO A 238 16.24 -11.30 -16.59
CA PRO A 238 16.34 -11.81 -17.95
C PRO A 238 15.11 -12.64 -18.33
N SER A 239 14.57 -12.38 -19.51
CA SER A 239 13.56 -13.19 -20.17
C SER A 239 14.24 -14.15 -21.17
N LEU A 240 13.73 -15.38 -21.26
CA LEU A 240 14.21 -16.40 -22.21
C LEU A 240 13.27 -16.48 -23.42
#